data_AF-A0A075HUY7-F1
#
_entry.id   AF-A0A075HUY7-F1
#
_cell.length_a   1.000
_cell.length_b   1.000
_cell.length_c   1.000
_cell.angle_alpha   90.00
_cell.angle_beta   90.00
_cell.angle_gamma   90.00
#
_symmetry.space_group_name_H-M   'P 1'
#
loop_
_entity.id
_entity.type
_entity.pdbx_description
1 polymer ?
#
loop_
_entity_poly.entity_id
_entity_poly.type
_entity_poly.pdbx_seq_one_letter_code
_entity_poly.pdbx_strand_id
1 'polypeptide(L)' 'MLNFMPFAFKRLSIPDVILVEPHSFSDDRGFFFESFKESDFFLMV' A
#
# COMPACT_ATOMS: atom_id res chain seq x y z
N MET A 1 -1.69 11.19 16.86
CA MET A 1 -0.88 11.40 15.64
C MET A 1 -1.47 10.50 14.57
N LEU A 2 -1.76 11.03 13.39
CA LEU A 2 -2.71 10.46 12.43
C LEU A 2 -2.39 8.99 12.06
N ASN A 3 -3.38 8.10 12.20
CA ASN A 3 -3.32 6.72 11.69
C ASN A 3 -3.37 6.77 10.15
N PHE A 4 -2.23 7.00 9.52
CA PHE A 4 -2.12 6.93 8.07
C PHE A 4 -1.84 5.49 7.64
N MET A 5 -2.69 4.93 6.78
CA MET A 5 -2.48 3.63 6.13
C MET A 5 -1.98 3.87 4.70
N PRO A 6 -0.71 3.56 4.39
CA PRO A 6 -0.12 3.84 3.07
C PRO A 6 -0.59 2.90 1.96
N PHE A 7 -1.35 1.85 2.27
CA PHE A 7 -1.77 0.84 1.31
C PHE A 7 -3.26 0.51 1.43
N ALA A 8 -3.90 0.24 0.29
CA ALA A 8 -5.17 -0.48 0.22
C ALA A 8 -4.92 -1.93 -0.23
N PHE A 9 -5.64 -2.88 0.37
CA PHE A 9 -5.47 -4.31 0.11
C PHE A 9 -6.76 -4.90 -0.46
N LYS A 10 -6.66 -5.64 -1.56
CA LYS A 10 -7.79 -6.29 -2.22
C LYS A 10 -7.46 -7.74 -2.56
N ARG A 11 -8.21 -8.71 -2.01
CA ARG A 11 -8.13 -10.11 -2.42
C ARG A 11 -8.62 -10.27 -3.86
N LEU A 12 -7.91 -11.06 -4.65
CA LEU A 12 -8.24 -11.34 -6.05
C LEU A 12 -8.95 -12.70 -6.18
N SER A 13 -9.31 -13.05 -7.43
CA SER A 13 -9.98 -14.32 -7.74
C SER A 13 -9.09 -15.54 -7.59
N ILE A 14 -7.75 -15.37 -7.72
CA ILE A 14 -6.79 -16.41 -7.43
C ILE A 14 -6.60 -16.42 -5.90
N PRO A 15 -6.82 -17.57 -5.23
CA PRO A 15 -6.60 -17.69 -3.79
C PRO A 15 -5.21 -17.19 -3.40
N ASP A 16 -5.12 -16.55 -2.23
CA ASP A 16 -3.89 -16.02 -1.63
C ASP A 16 -3.19 -14.88 -2.38
N VAL A 17 -3.69 -14.47 -3.56
CA VAL A 17 -3.19 -13.28 -4.27
C VAL A 17 -3.92 -12.04 -3.79
N ILE A 18 -3.15 -11.06 -3.31
CA ILE A 18 -3.64 -9.77 -2.83
C ILE A 18 -3.04 -8.67 -3.72
N LEU A 19 -3.91 -7.81 -4.26
CA LEU A 19 -3.51 -6.54 -4.86
C LEU A 19 -3.26 -5.53 -3.73
N VAL A 20 -2.06 -4.96 -3.72
CA VAL A 20 -1.65 -3.90 -2.80
C VAL A 20 -1.52 -2.61 -3.60
N GLU A 21 -2.38 -1.63 -3.30
CA GLU A 21 -2.38 -0.32 -3.97
C GLU A 21 -1.77 0.72 -3.04
N PRO A 22 -0.60 1.30 -3.37
CA PRO A 22 0.03 2.31 -2.53
C PRO A 22 -0.62 3.68 -2.71
N HIS A 23 -0.62 4.48 -1.65
CA HIS A 23 -0.97 5.89 -1.73
C HIS A 23 0.17 6.69 -2.38
N SER A 24 -0.15 7.43 -3.45
CA SER A 24 0.81 8.28 -4.14
C SER A 24 0.79 9.70 -3.61
N PHE A 25 1.97 10.22 -3.27
CA PHE A 25 2.24 11.61 -2.93
C PHE A 25 2.81 12.31 -4.15
N SER A 26 2.21 13.43 -4.57
CA SER A 26 2.65 14.17 -5.76
C SER A 26 3.01 15.60 -5.42
N ASP A 27 4.02 16.14 -6.11
CA ASP A 27 4.42 17.55 -6.08
C ASP A 27 4.95 17.98 -7.47
N ASP A 28 5.55 19.17 -7.54
CA ASP A 28 6.12 19.74 -8.77
C ASP A 28 7.32 18.96 -9.33
N ARG A 29 7.94 18.07 -8.54
CA ARG A 29 9.06 17.22 -8.96
C ARG A 29 8.58 15.89 -9.55
N GLY A 30 7.33 15.49 -9.29
CA GLY A 30 6.74 14.25 -9.76
C GLY A 30 5.89 13.59 -8.68
N PHE A 31 6.04 12.27 -8.51
CA PHE A 31 5.34 11.52 -7.50
C PHE A 31 6.26 10.53 -6.78
N PHE A 32 5.90 10.22 -5.55
CA PHE A 32 6.53 9.21 -4.72
C PHE A 32 5.44 8.33 -4.10
N PHE A 33 5.74 7.06 -3.94
CA PHE A 33 5.00 6.18 -3.05
C PHE A 33 5.96 5.16 -2.47
N GLU A 34 5.65 4.67 -1.27
CA GLU A 34 6.36 3.54 -0.69
C GLU A 34 5.88 2.28 -1.41
N SER A 35 6.77 1.59 -2.13
CA SER A 35 6.40 0.39 -2.88
C SER A 35 6.24 -0.85 -1.99
N PHE A 36 6.83 -0.83 -0.79
CA PHE A 36 6.79 -1.93 0.17
C PHE A 36 7.13 -1.45 1.58
N LYS A 37 6.38 -1.95 2.57
CA LYS A 37 6.64 -1.76 4.00
C LYS A 37 6.37 -3.06 4.75
N GLU A 38 7.42 -3.60 5.36
CA GLU A 38 7.38 -4.92 6.00
C GLU A 38 6.32 -5.04 7.10
N SER A 39 6.24 -4.05 7.99
CA SER A 39 5.29 -4.09 9.11
C SER A 39 3.83 -4.09 8.66
N ASP A 40 3.50 -3.31 7.62
CA ASP A 40 2.13 -3.27 7.10
C ASP A 40 1.80 -4.55 6.33
N PHE A 41 2.79 -5.13 5.62
CA PHE A 41 2.62 -6.43 4.96
C PHE A 41 2.30 -7.53 5.97
N PHE A 42 3.05 -7.67 7.07
CA PHE A 42 2.79 -8.70 8.08
C PHE A 42 1.54 -8.47 8.93
N LEU A 43 1.05 -7.22 9.02
CA LEU A 43 -0.16 -6.91 9.81
C LEU A 43 -1.46 -7.04 9.00
N MET A 44 -1.41 -6.90 7.67
CA MET A 44 -2.60 -6.80 6.80
C MET A 44 -2.77 -7.98 5.82
N VAL A 45 -1.74 -8.79 5.60
CA VAL A 45 -1.78 -10.04 4.81
C VAL A 45 -1.90 -11.23 5.74
#